data_AF-A0A5C9DZ02-F1
#
_entry.id   AF-A0A5C9DZ02-F1
#
_cell.length_a   1.000
_cell.length_b   1.000
_cell.length_c   1.000
_cell.angle_alpha   90.00
_cell.angle_beta   90.00
_cell.angle_gamma   90.00
#
_symmetry.space_group_name_H-M   'P 1'
#
loop_
_entity.id
_entity.type
_entity.pdbx_description
1 polymer ?
#
loop_
_entity_poly.entity_id
_entity_poly.type
_entity_poly.pdbx_seq_one_letter_code
_entity_poly.pdbx_strand_id
1 'polypeptide(L)'
;MTAWYLYLIEIFIIAISVISLIASIENWRKSKININLFLIILLAIIVFSSVRQFIYLSGLVGDITFGESLSILGIVSIIIIIIPIQFLIYLKNWRRFYSFPIIFGFYVALALYISPNDLFYRIIIMIVGGIFFFSLFIDGIKAKNGLSLSISIIFIYGLSYFPGVADILSGIFRLTSAIAIALGVFGFFEKYILVDKEEEEKVKRTWIARMAGDED
;
A
#
# COMPACT_ATOMS: atom_id res chain seq x y z
N MET A 1 -23.51 1.64 -21.90
CA MET A 1 -23.55 0.53 -20.93
C MET A 1 -22.78 0.96 -19.71
N THR A 2 -23.45 1.09 -18.55
CA THR A 2 -22.77 1.34 -17.27
C THR A 2 -21.90 0.14 -16.91
N ALA A 3 -20.63 0.40 -16.61
CA ALA A 3 -19.64 -0.61 -16.24
C ALA A 3 -19.91 -1.14 -14.81
N TRP A 4 -21.00 -1.88 -14.63
CA TRP A 4 -21.45 -2.44 -13.33
C TRP A 4 -20.35 -3.23 -12.60
N TYR A 5 -19.42 -3.84 -13.34
CA TYR A 5 -18.27 -4.55 -12.79
C TYR A 5 -17.30 -3.64 -12.02
N LEU A 6 -17.15 -2.37 -12.42
CA LEU A 6 -16.31 -1.41 -11.69
C LEU A 6 -16.89 -1.10 -10.31
N TYR A 7 -18.22 -1.00 -10.19
CA TYR A 7 -18.87 -0.80 -8.89
C TYR A 7 -18.64 -1.95 -7.93
N LEU A 8 -18.69 -3.19 -8.42
CA LEU A 8 -18.41 -4.36 -7.59
C LEU A 8 -16.96 -4.37 -7.11
N ILE A 9 -16.02 -4.01 -7.98
CA ILE A 9 -14.60 -3.86 -7.60
C ILE A 9 -14.45 -2.82 -6.49
N GLU A 10 -15.08 -1.65 -6.63
CA GLU A 10 -15.02 -0.58 -5.61
C GLU A 10 -15.61 -1.03 -4.27
N ILE A 11 -16.79 -1.65 -4.27
CA ILE A 11 -17.43 -2.15 -3.05
C ILE A 11 -16.51 -3.14 -2.34
N PHE A 12 -15.87 -4.04 -3.10
CA PHE A 12 -14.97 -5.03 -2.53
C PHE A 12 -13.70 -4.41 -1.95
N ILE A 13 -13.11 -3.42 -2.65
CA ILE A 13 -11.96 -2.66 -2.14
C ILE A 13 -12.34 -1.93 -0.85
N ILE A 14 -13.51 -1.26 -0.81
CA ILE A 14 -14.00 -0.55 0.37
C ILE A 14 -14.15 -1.54 1.53
N ALA A 15 -14.84 -2.67 1.32
CA ALA A 15 -15.08 -3.66 2.35
C ALA A 15 -13.76 -4.20 2.95
N ILE A 16 -12.83 -4.66 2.11
CA ILE A 16 -11.53 -5.18 2.56
C ILE A 16 -10.71 -4.09 3.27
N SER A 17 -10.70 -2.88 2.74
CA SER A 17 -9.89 -1.79 3.31
C SER A 17 -10.44 -1.32 4.66
N VAL A 18 -11.77 -1.27 4.83
CA VAL A 18 -12.41 -0.96 6.11
C VAL A 18 -12.13 -2.05 7.15
N ILE A 19 -12.24 -3.32 6.78
CA ILE A 19 -11.92 -4.44 7.68
C ILE A 19 -10.44 -4.36 8.12
N SER A 20 -9.54 -4.12 7.17
CA SER A 20 -8.10 -3.98 7.44
C SER A 20 -7.79 -2.75 8.30
N LEU A 21 -8.54 -1.66 8.10
CA LEU A 21 -8.41 -0.42 8.87
C LEU A 21 -8.79 -0.66 10.34
N ILE A 22 -9.92 -1.33 10.58
CA ILE A 22 -10.37 -1.68 11.94
C ILE A 22 -9.32 -2.57 12.63
N ALA A 23 -8.85 -3.62 11.95
CA ALA A 23 -7.79 -4.49 12.49
C ALA A 23 -6.50 -3.71 12.81
N SER A 24 -6.09 -2.78 11.94
CA SER A 24 -4.92 -1.93 12.15
C SER A 24 -5.10 -0.98 13.35
N ILE A 25 -6.30 -0.42 13.56
CA ILE A 25 -6.63 0.41 14.73
C ILE A 25 -6.52 -0.42 16.02
N GLU A 26 -7.07 -1.64 16.03
CA GLU A 26 -6.95 -2.53 17.19
C GLU A 26 -5.50 -2.90 17.49
N ASN A 27 -4.72 -3.24 16.47
CA ASN A 27 -3.30 -3.56 16.61
C ASN A 27 -2.49 -2.36 17.11
N TRP A 28 -2.80 -1.15 16.63
CA TRP A 28 -2.19 0.08 17.14
C TRP A 28 -2.56 0.36 18.60
N ARG A 29 -3.83 0.16 18.99
CA ARG A 29 -4.26 0.35 20.37
C ARG A 29 -3.49 -0.56 21.34
N LYS A 30 -3.23 -1.81 20.95
CA LYS A 30 -2.50 -2.80 21.74
C LYS A 30 -0.99 -2.53 21.79
N SER A 31 -0.38 -2.26 20.65
CA SER A 31 1.09 -2.21 20.52
C SER A 31 1.68 -0.81 20.63
N LYS A 32 0.90 0.24 20.31
CA LYS A 32 1.34 1.64 20.20
C LYS A 32 2.53 1.87 19.25
N ILE A 33 2.80 0.93 18.34
CA ILE A 33 3.89 1.05 17.37
C ILE A 33 3.49 2.01 16.25
N ASN A 34 4.37 2.97 15.94
CA ASN A 34 4.13 3.98 14.90
C ASN A 34 3.81 3.38 13.52
N ILE A 35 4.36 2.20 13.22
CA ILE A 35 4.09 1.45 11.98
C ILE A 35 2.59 1.20 11.74
N ASN A 36 1.83 0.93 12.81
CA ASN A 36 0.40 0.69 12.72
C ASN A 36 -0.36 2.00 12.51
N LEU A 37 0.15 3.12 13.03
CA LEU A 37 -0.42 4.44 12.76
C LEU A 37 -0.29 4.81 11.28
N PHE A 38 0.85 4.51 10.66
CA PHE A 38 1.02 4.69 9.21
C PHE A 38 0.06 3.84 8.38
N LEU A 39 -0.16 2.57 8.77
CA LEU A 39 -1.15 1.70 8.11
C LEU A 39 -2.57 2.23 8.22
N ILE A 40 -2.94 2.76 9.39
CA ILE A 40 -4.25 3.39 9.60
C ILE A 40 -4.44 4.55 8.63
N ILE A 41 -3.45 5.44 8.52
CA ILE A 41 -3.52 6.59 7.60
C ILE A 41 -3.63 6.09 6.16
N LEU A 42 -2.77 5.16 5.73
CA LEU A 42 -2.81 4.58 4.39
C LEU A 42 -4.18 3.98 4.05
N LEU A 43 -4.68 3.09 4.91
CA LEU A 43 -5.95 2.39 4.71
C LEU A 43 -7.13 3.36 4.71
N ALA A 44 -7.12 4.38 5.58
CA ALA A 44 -8.13 5.43 5.58
C ALA A 44 -8.18 6.17 4.24
N ILE A 45 -7.02 6.43 3.64
CA ILE A 45 -6.95 7.10 2.34
C ILE A 45 -7.41 6.17 1.21
N ILE A 46 -7.05 4.89 1.24
CA ILE A 46 -7.55 3.91 0.27
C ILE A 46 -9.08 3.82 0.35
N VAL A 47 -9.66 3.78 1.55
CA VAL A 47 -11.12 3.82 1.76
C VAL A 47 -11.71 5.08 1.16
N PHE A 48 -11.16 6.25 1.48
CA PHE A 48 -11.63 7.53 0.96
C PHE A 48 -11.56 7.60 -0.57
N SER A 49 -10.45 7.15 -1.16
CA SER A 49 -10.24 7.10 -2.61
C SER A 49 -11.28 6.22 -3.30
N SER A 50 -11.51 5.01 -2.79
CA SER A 50 -12.47 4.06 -3.37
C SER A 50 -13.93 4.51 -3.19
N VAL A 51 -14.29 5.08 -2.03
CA VAL A 51 -15.63 5.68 -1.82
C VAL A 51 -15.88 6.78 -2.83
N ARG A 52 -14.89 7.66 -3.06
CA ARG A 52 -15.05 8.73 -4.04
C ARG A 52 -15.14 8.20 -5.47
N GLN A 53 -14.33 7.22 -5.85
CA GLN A 53 -14.42 6.60 -7.17
C GLN A 53 -15.80 5.96 -7.38
N PHE A 54 -16.35 5.30 -6.37
CA PHE A 54 -17.71 4.76 -6.39
C PHE A 54 -18.76 5.85 -6.64
N ILE A 55 -18.65 6.98 -5.93
CA ILE A 55 -19.55 8.13 -6.11
C ILE A 55 -19.40 8.73 -7.52
N TYR A 56 -18.18 8.88 -8.02
CA TYR A 56 -17.92 9.37 -9.38
C TYR A 56 -18.56 8.46 -10.43
N LEU A 57 -18.37 7.15 -10.32
CA LEU A 57 -18.98 6.17 -11.23
C LEU A 57 -20.51 6.25 -11.21
N SER A 58 -21.10 6.49 -10.03
CA SER A 58 -22.56 6.62 -9.84
C SER A 58 -23.18 7.88 -10.46
N GLY A 59 -22.37 8.82 -10.95
CA GLY A 59 -22.84 10.09 -11.51
C GLY A 59 -23.46 11.02 -10.47
N LEU A 60 -23.36 10.69 -9.17
CA LEU A 60 -23.97 11.45 -8.07
C LEU A 60 -23.20 12.75 -7.76
N VAL A 61 -21.92 12.83 -8.13
CA VAL A 61 -21.07 13.99 -7.87
C VAL A 61 -20.19 14.26 -9.10
N GLY A 62 -20.29 15.47 -9.65
CA GLY A 62 -19.32 16.00 -10.62
C GLY A 62 -17.98 16.30 -9.93
N ASP A 63 -16.89 16.37 -10.69
CA ASP A 63 -15.57 16.61 -10.09
C ASP A 63 -15.53 17.92 -9.29
N ILE A 64 -15.45 17.79 -7.96
CA ILE A 64 -15.27 18.93 -7.07
C ILE A 64 -13.82 19.38 -7.21
N THR A 65 -13.64 20.48 -7.94
CA THR A 65 -12.35 21.14 -8.16
C THR A 65 -12.24 22.32 -7.22
N PHE A 66 -11.10 22.45 -6.54
CA PHE A 66 -10.73 23.64 -5.79
C PHE A 66 -9.75 24.46 -6.63
N GLY A 67 -10.08 25.72 -6.93
CA GLY A 67 -9.20 26.62 -7.69
C GLY A 67 -8.94 26.19 -9.15
N GLU A 68 -7.74 26.48 -9.67
CA GLU A 68 -7.36 26.35 -11.09
C GLU A 68 -7.10 24.92 -11.62
N SER A 69 -7.43 23.85 -10.89
CA SER A 69 -7.38 22.42 -11.34
C SER A 69 -7.25 21.42 -10.18
N LEU A 70 -7.26 21.87 -8.93
CA LEU A 70 -6.94 21.02 -7.79
C LEU A 70 -8.13 20.11 -7.46
N SER A 71 -8.21 18.98 -8.15
CA SER A 71 -9.20 17.96 -7.85
C SER A 71 -8.81 17.29 -6.54
N ILE A 72 -9.82 16.89 -5.76
CA ILE A 72 -9.63 16.07 -4.56
C ILE A 72 -8.83 14.78 -4.91
N LEU A 73 -8.77 14.35 -6.19
CA LEU A 73 -8.15 13.09 -6.61
C LEU A 73 -6.64 13.30 -6.60
N GLY A 74 -6.18 14.43 -7.13
CA GLY A 74 -4.76 14.79 -7.11
C GLY A 74 -4.20 14.86 -5.69
N ILE A 75 -4.93 15.49 -4.75
CA ILE A 75 -4.51 15.57 -3.34
C ILE A 75 -4.37 14.17 -2.74
N VAL A 76 -5.41 13.35 -2.90
CA VAL A 76 -5.45 11.99 -2.35
C VAL A 76 -4.32 11.14 -2.92
N SER A 77 -4.11 11.18 -4.24
CA SER A 77 -3.03 10.45 -4.91
C SER A 77 -1.66 10.82 -4.35
N ILE A 78 -1.40 12.10 -4.10
CA ILE A 78 -0.13 12.56 -3.51
C ILE A 78 0.07 12.00 -2.10
N ILE A 79 -0.97 12.03 -1.27
CA ILE A 79 -0.87 11.49 0.10
C ILE A 79 -0.64 9.98 0.06
N ILE A 80 -1.37 9.23 -0.78
CA ILE A 80 -1.18 7.77 -0.97
C ILE A 80 0.26 7.46 -1.37
N ILE A 81 0.85 8.31 -2.20
CA ILE A 81 2.18 8.14 -2.75
C ILE A 81 3.28 8.49 -1.73
N ILE A 82 3.08 9.50 -0.88
CA ILE A 82 4.06 9.94 0.12
C ILE A 82 4.20 8.94 1.27
N ILE A 83 3.10 8.30 1.67
CA ILE A 83 3.07 7.40 2.84
C ILE A 83 4.02 6.20 2.73
N PRO A 84 4.07 5.45 1.62
CA PRO A 84 5.03 4.37 1.43
C PRO A 84 6.48 4.86 1.62
N ILE A 85 6.79 6.09 1.19
CA ILE A 85 8.16 6.59 1.25
C ILE A 85 8.56 6.98 2.67
N GLN A 86 7.63 7.54 3.43
CA GLN A 86 7.84 7.74 4.86
C GLN A 86 7.98 6.40 5.60
N PHE A 87 7.31 5.35 5.11
CA PHE A 87 7.46 3.99 5.62
C PHE A 87 8.85 3.39 5.35
N LEU A 88 9.46 3.64 4.18
CA LEU A 88 10.86 3.27 3.91
C LEU A 88 11.84 3.96 4.86
N ILE A 89 11.60 5.24 5.16
CA ILE A 89 12.42 6.00 6.13
C ILE A 89 12.26 5.41 7.54
N TYR A 90 11.05 4.95 7.89
CA TYR A 90 10.77 4.36 9.19
C TYR A 90 11.39 2.96 9.35
N LEU A 91 11.28 2.10 8.32
CA LEU A 91 11.81 0.74 8.36
C LEU A 91 13.35 0.68 8.33
N LYS A 92 14.01 1.72 7.82
CA LYS A 92 15.45 1.70 7.59
C LYS A 92 16.11 2.97 8.10
N ASN A 93 17.24 2.81 8.80
CA ASN A 93 18.23 3.87 9.07
C ASN A 93 18.92 4.39 7.78
N TRP A 94 18.20 4.45 6.66
CA TRP A 94 18.69 4.86 5.36
C TRP A 94 18.65 6.38 5.24
N ARG A 95 19.54 7.02 6.02
CA ARG A 95 19.83 8.47 5.96
C ARG A 95 20.07 8.99 4.54
N ARG A 96 20.54 8.13 3.62
CA ARG A 96 20.83 8.47 2.21
C ARG A 96 19.60 8.69 1.32
N PHE A 97 18.40 8.23 1.72
CA PHE A 97 17.20 8.32 0.86
C PHE A 97 16.12 9.26 1.43
N TYR A 98 16.44 10.08 2.45
CA TYR A 98 15.50 11.04 3.04
C TYR A 98 14.95 12.07 2.05
N SER A 99 15.70 12.37 0.98
CA SER A 99 15.28 13.31 -0.06
C SER A 99 14.37 12.67 -1.12
N PHE A 100 14.36 11.34 -1.27
CA PHE A 100 13.52 10.65 -2.25
C PHE A 100 12.01 10.89 -2.07
N PRO A 101 11.43 10.92 -0.85
CA PRO A 101 10.01 11.27 -0.68
C PRO A 101 9.68 12.67 -1.18
N ILE A 102 10.57 13.61 -0.92
CA ILE A 102 10.40 15.01 -1.33
C ILE A 102 10.51 15.11 -2.86
N ILE A 103 11.54 14.47 -3.44
CA ILE A 103 11.76 14.42 -4.88
C ILE A 103 10.58 13.72 -5.58
N PHE A 104 10.11 12.59 -5.05
CA PHE A 104 9.00 11.85 -5.61
C PHE A 104 7.68 12.61 -5.48
N GLY A 105 7.36 13.13 -4.28
CA GLY A 105 6.19 13.97 -4.06
C GLY A 105 6.19 15.21 -4.95
N PHE A 106 7.36 15.81 -5.18
CA PHE A 106 7.55 16.92 -6.10
C PHE A 106 7.25 16.52 -7.55
N TYR A 107 7.83 15.42 -8.05
CA TYR A 107 7.57 14.95 -9.41
C TYR A 107 6.15 14.45 -9.63
N VAL A 108 5.53 13.86 -8.61
CA VAL A 108 4.12 13.45 -8.62
C VAL A 108 3.22 14.68 -8.65
N ALA A 109 3.52 15.71 -7.86
CA ALA A 109 2.79 16.98 -7.93
C ALA A 109 2.99 17.67 -9.31
N LEU A 110 4.20 17.68 -9.85
CA LEU A 110 4.47 18.22 -11.19
C LEU A 110 3.71 17.46 -12.28
N ALA A 111 3.71 16.13 -12.23
CA ALA A 111 2.95 15.30 -13.15
C ALA A 111 1.45 15.55 -12.97
N LEU A 112 0.91 15.62 -11.76
CA LEU A 112 -0.52 15.77 -11.58
C LEU A 112 -1.03 17.18 -11.90
N TYR A 113 -0.22 18.23 -11.69
CA TYR A 113 -0.69 19.63 -11.74
C TYR A 113 -0.11 20.49 -12.85
N ILE A 114 1.17 20.34 -13.17
CA ILE A 114 1.83 21.26 -14.11
C ILE A 114 1.79 20.69 -15.53
N SER A 115 2.07 19.39 -15.68
CA SER A 115 2.14 18.78 -17.00
C SER A 115 1.66 17.31 -16.96
N PRO A 116 0.34 17.08 -16.82
CA PRO A 116 -0.25 15.73 -16.71
C PRO A 116 -0.01 14.85 -17.92
N ASN A 117 0.21 15.43 -19.08
CA ASN A 117 0.51 14.70 -20.30
C ASN A 117 2.00 14.61 -20.62
N ASP A 118 2.86 15.15 -19.76
CA ASP A 118 4.31 15.11 -19.97
C ASP A 118 4.88 13.75 -19.65
N LEU A 119 5.42 13.11 -20.70
CA LEU A 119 6.05 11.81 -20.65
C LEU A 119 7.25 11.80 -19.68
N PHE A 120 7.97 12.91 -19.54
CA PHE A 120 9.17 12.99 -18.71
C PHE A 120 8.86 12.76 -17.23
N TYR A 121 7.88 13.48 -16.68
CA TYR A 121 7.49 13.33 -15.27
C TYR A 121 6.91 11.95 -14.99
N ARG A 122 6.15 11.40 -15.94
CA ARG A 122 5.60 10.05 -15.87
C ARG A 122 6.71 8.98 -15.79
N ILE A 123 7.75 9.10 -16.60
CA ILE A 123 8.91 8.19 -16.58
C ILE A 123 9.64 8.28 -15.24
N ILE A 124 9.86 9.48 -14.72
CA ILE A 124 10.53 9.66 -13.43
C ILE A 124 9.74 9.00 -12.28
N ILE A 125 8.41 9.14 -12.28
CA ILE A 125 7.55 8.49 -11.27
C ILE A 125 7.67 6.96 -11.36
N MET A 126 7.67 6.39 -12.58
CA MET A 126 7.84 4.95 -12.73
C MET A 126 9.22 4.49 -12.25
N ILE A 127 10.28 5.24 -12.56
CA ILE A 127 11.65 4.89 -12.14
C ILE A 127 11.78 4.95 -10.62
N VAL A 128 11.40 6.08 -10.01
CA VAL A 128 11.55 6.28 -8.56
C VAL A 128 10.64 5.35 -7.77
N GLY A 129 9.39 5.18 -8.21
CA GLY A 129 8.45 4.26 -7.59
C GLY A 129 8.83 2.79 -7.80
N GLY A 130 9.46 2.45 -8.93
CA GLY A 130 10.03 1.12 -9.16
C GLY A 130 11.20 0.83 -8.21
N ILE A 131 12.13 1.77 -8.04
CA ILE A 131 13.22 1.66 -7.06
C ILE A 131 12.65 1.42 -5.65
N PHE A 132 11.60 2.16 -5.30
CA PHE A 132 10.88 2.02 -4.04
C PHE A 132 10.28 0.61 -3.87
N PHE A 133 9.52 0.15 -4.86
CA PHE A 133 8.93 -1.20 -4.91
C PHE A 133 9.99 -2.26 -4.67
N PHE A 134 11.05 -2.28 -5.49
CA PHE A 134 12.11 -3.29 -5.38
C PHE A 134 12.85 -3.22 -4.05
N SER A 135 13.09 -2.01 -3.53
CA SER A 135 13.78 -1.84 -2.25
C SER A 135 12.98 -2.44 -1.10
N LEU A 136 11.69 -2.13 -0.97
CA LEU A 136 10.84 -2.71 0.07
C LEU A 136 10.56 -4.19 -0.14
N PHE A 137 10.45 -4.63 -1.39
CA PHE A 137 10.21 -6.03 -1.71
C PHE A 137 11.40 -6.89 -1.29
N ILE A 138 12.62 -6.52 -1.70
CA ILE A 138 13.85 -7.23 -1.32
C ILE A 138 14.05 -7.18 0.20
N ASP A 139 13.81 -6.03 0.82
CA ASP A 139 13.93 -5.87 2.27
C ASP A 139 12.91 -6.75 3.02
N GLY A 140 11.67 -6.78 2.55
CA GLY A 140 10.60 -7.61 3.12
C GLY A 140 10.92 -9.11 3.05
N ILE A 141 11.50 -9.58 1.94
CA ILE A 141 11.97 -10.97 1.85
C ILE A 141 13.12 -11.22 2.82
N LYS A 142 14.15 -10.38 2.79
CA LYS A 142 15.37 -10.57 3.60
C LYS A 142 15.11 -10.49 5.09
N ALA A 143 14.27 -9.56 5.51
CA ALA A 143 13.90 -9.33 6.90
C ALA A 143 12.71 -10.20 7.35
N LYS A 144 12.17 -11.05 6.47
CA LYS A 144 10.93 -11.83 6.70
C LYS A 144 9.78 -10.96 7.23
N ASN A 145 9.68 -9.75 6.71
CA ASN A 145 8.69 -8.76 7.12
C ASN A 145 7.61 -8.67 6.02
N GLY A 146 6.51 -9.39 6.25
CA GLY A 146 5.37 -9.45 5.35
C GLY A 146 4.67 -8.10 5.21
N LEU A 147 4.67 -7.29 6.25
CA LEU A 147 4.17 -5.92 6.17
C LEU A 147 4.95 -5.05 5.15
N SER A 148 6.28 -5.18 5.13
CA SER A 148 7.13 -4.48 4.15
C SER A 148 6.80 -4.94 2.71
N LEU A 149 6.56 -6.23 2.50
CA LEU A 149 6.11 -6.78 1.22
C LEU A 149 4.75 -6.25 0.79
N SER A 150 3.80 -6.18 1.72
CA SER A 150 2.47 -5.64 1.46
C SER A 150 2.50 -4.18 1.07
N ILE A 151 3.41 -3.40 1.68
CA ILE A 151 3.56 -1.97 1.41
C ILE A 151 4.33 -1.73 0.12
N SER A 152 5.25 -2.61 -0.28
CA SER A 152 5.87 -2.50 -1.61
C SER A 152 4.80 -2.51 -2.70
N ILE A 153 3.76 -3.33 -2.54
CA ILE A 153 2.65 -3.48 -3.49
C ILE A 153 1.79 -2.20 -3.61
N ILE A 154 1.88 -1.22 -2.69
CA ILE A 154 1.22 0.09 -2.86
C ILE A 154 1.68 0.82 -4.12
N PHE A 155 2.90 0.57 -4.60
CA PHE A 155 3.33 1.10 -5.90
C PHE A 155 2.40 0.66 -7.04
N ILE A 156 1.91 -0.58 -7.01
CA ILE A 156 0.95 -1.10 -8.00
C ILE A 156 -0.40 -0.36 -7.87
N TYR A 157 -0.82 -0.01 -6.65
CA TYR A 157 -1.97 0.87 -6.43
C TYR A 157 -1.72 2.27 -7.02
N GLY A 158 -0.50 2.80 -6.96
CA GLY A 158 -0.14 4.05 -7.62
C GLY A 158 -0.23 3.97 -9.16
N LEU A 159 0.22 2.84 -9.74
CA LEU A 159 0.15 2.60 -11.19
C LEU A 159 -1.27 2.55 -11.74
N SER A 160 -2.28 2.24 -10.92
CA SER A 160 -3.67 2.22 -11.38
C SER A 160 -4.18 3.58 -11.82
N TYR A 161 -3.58 4.66 -11.33
CA TYR A 161 -3.95 6.04 -11.70
C TYR A 161 -3.10 6.58 -12.85
N PHE A 162 -2.23 5.74 -13.44
CA PHE A 162 -1.37 6.16 -14.52
C PHE A 162 -2.19 6.39 -15.81
N PRO A 163 -2.04 7.54 -16.49
CA PRO A 163 -2.87 7.82 -17.65
C PRO A 163 -2.51 6.91 -18.83
N GLY A 164 -3.52 6.24 -19.40
CA GLY A 164 -3.36 5.23 -20.45
C GLY A 164 -3.53 3.79 -19.94
N VAL A 165 -3.62 3.58 -18.64
CA VAL A 165 -4.09 2.31 -18.06
C VAL A 165 -5.60 2.22 -18.29
N ALA A 166 -6.06 1.18 -18.97
CA ALA A 166 -7.48 0.94 -19.15
C ALA A 166 -8.20 0.80 -17.79
N ASP A 167 -9.43 1.32 -17.68
CA ASP A 167 -10.20 1.35 -16.41
C ASP A 167 -10.29 -0.02 -15.73
N ILE A 168 -10.42 -1.09 -16.53
CA ILE A 168 -10.47 -2.46 -16.00
C ILE A 168 -9.15 -2.91 -15.38
N LEU A 169 -8.02 -2.53 -15.98
CA LEU A 169 -6.69 -2.83 -15.49
C LEU A 169 -6.37 -1.99 -14.24
N SER A 170 -6.85 -0.74 -14.21
CA SER A 170 -6.82 0.12 -13.02
C SER A 170 -7.56 -0.53 -11.84
N GLY A 171 -8.78 -1.03 -12.08
CA GLY A 171 -9.55 -1.76 -11.07
C GLY A 171 -8.82 -3.00 -10.55
N ILE A 172 -8.20 -3.79 -11.44
CA ILE A 172 -7.41 -4.97 -11.06
C ILE A 172 -6.22 -4.57 -10.18
N PHE A 173 -5.44 -3.56 -10.56
CA PHE A 173 -4.27 -3.11 -9.78
C PHE A 173 -4.64 -2.60 -8.39
N ARG A 174 -5.76 -1.89 -8.27
CA ARG A 174 -6.25 -1.41 -6.97
C ARG A 174 -6.74 -2.56 -6.10
N LEU A 175 -7.45 -3.51 -6.69
CA LEU A 175 -7.96 -4.70 -6.02
C LEU A 175 -6.82 -5.58 -5.50
N THR A 176 -5.86 -5.94 -6.36
CA THR A 176 -4.72 -6.77 -5.96
C THR A 176 -3.90 -6.11 -4.87
N SER A 177 -3.73 -4.79 -4.94
CA SER A 177 -3.00 -4.05 -3.92
C SER A 177 -3.75 -3.99 -2.59
N ALA A 178 -5.07 -3.76 -2.61
CA ALA A 178 -5.88 -3.78 -1.39
C ALA A 178 -5.85 -5.16 -0.71
N ILE A 179 -5.94 -6.25 -1.48
CA ILE A 179 -5.81 -7.63 -0.98
C ILE A 179 -4.44 -7.85 -0.36
N ALA A 180 -3.36 -7.47 -1.06
CA ALA A 180 -2.01 -7.64 -0.54
C ALA A 180 -1.77 -6.86 0.76
N ILE A 181 -2.28 -5.63 0.88
CA ILE A 181 -2.20 -4.86 2.11
C ILE A 181 -2.97 -5.55 3.24
N ALA A 182 -4.18 -6.01 2.98
CA ALA A 182 -4.98 -6.75 3.95
C ALA A 182 -4.24 -8.00 4.46
N LEU A 183 -3.70 -8.80 3.54
CA LEU A 183 -2.90 -9.98 3.89
C LEU A 183 -1.69 -9.64 4.77
N GLY A 184 -1.04 -8.50 4.54
CA GLY A 184 0.04 -8.01 5.41
C GLY A 184 -0.42 -7.61 6.79
N VAL A 185 -1.53 -6.86 6.88
CA VAL A 185 -2.12 -6.45 8.17
C VAL A 185 -2.49 -7.66 9.02
N PHE A 186 -2.99 -8.74 8.39
CA PHE A 186 -3.34 -9.99 9.07
C PHE A 186 -2.15 -10.93 9.30
N GLY A 187 -0.93 -10.55 8.92
CA GLY A 187 0.27 -11.37 9.11
C GLY A 187 0.31 -12.63 8.25
N PHE A 188 -0.43 -12.67 7.14
CA PHE A 188 -0.54 -13.84 6.27
C PHE A 188 0.80 -14.17 5.61
N PHE A 189 1.54 -13.14 5.16
CA PHE A 189 2.83 -13.33 4.52
C PHE A 189 3.84 -13.97 5.47
N GLU A 190 3.92 -13.50 6.71
CA GLU A 190 4.77 -14.06 7.77
C GLU A 190 4.40 -15.51 8.08
N LYS A 191 3.09 -15.82 8.12
CA LYS A 191 2.58 -17.13 8.54
C LYS A 191 2.63 -18.21 7.44
N TYR A 192 2.60 -17.84 6.16
CA TYR A 192 2.45 -18.81 5.07
C TYR A 192 3.49 -18.70 3.96
N ILE A 193 4.07 -17.51 3.73
CA ILE A 193 4.95 -17.26 2.57
C ILE A 193 6.41 -17.12 3.01
N LEU A 194 6.65 -16.41 4.11
CA LEU A 194 7.98 -16.10 4.65
C LEU A 194 8.39 -17.04 5.81
N VAL A 195 7.71 -18.17 5.95
CA VAL A 195 7.98 -19.15 7.02
C VAL A 195 9.38 -19.73 6.85
N ASP A 196 10.20 -19.61 7.90
CA ASP A 196 11.46 -20.32 7.99
C ASP A 196 11.23 -21.73 8.52
N LYS A 197 11.15 -22.69 7.59
CA LYS A 197 10.94 -24.10 7.93
C LYS A 197 12.07 -24.67 8.79
N GLU A 198 13.31 -24.18 8.65
CA GLU A 198 14.43 -24.67 9.46
C GLU A 198 14.35 -24.16 10.90
N GLU A 199 14.00 -22.88 11.08
CA GLU A 199 13.86 -22.27 12.39
C GLU A 199 12.66 -22.86 13.15
N GLU A 200 11.56 -23.11 12.44
CA GLU A 200 10.37 -23.76 13.00
C GLU A 200 10.63 -25.23 13.38
N GLU A 201 11.39 -25.97 12.55
CA GLU A 201 11.83 -27.32 12.89
C GLU A 201 12.80 -27.34 14.09
N LYS A 202 13.73 -26.39 14.18
CA LYS A 202 14.63 -26.27 15.33
C LYS A 202 13.84 -26.06 16.62
N VAL A 203 12.90 -25.12 16.64
CA VAL A 203 12.05 -24.86 17.82
C VAL A 203 11.23 -26.10 18.19
N LYS A 204 10.63 -26.80 17.21
CA LYS A 204 9.90 -28.05 17.47
C LYS A 204 10.80 -29.14 18.05
N ARG A 205 12.02 -29.33 17.50
CA ARG A 205 13.00 -30.29 18.04
C ARG A 205 13.46 -29.90 19.44
N THR A 206 13.67 -28.62 19.73
CA THR A 206 14.01 -28.15 21.08
C THR A 206 12.88 -28.36 22.08
N TRP A 207 11.61 -28.16 21.67
CA TRP A 207 10.45 -28.46 22.51
C TRP A 207 10.29 -29.95 22.79
N ILE A 208 10.46 -30.80 21.76
CA ILE A 208 10.42 -32.26 21.91
C ILE A 208 11.56 -32.73 22.81
N ALA A 209 12.76 -32.19 22.65
CA ALA A 209 13.91 -32.51 23.49
C ALA A 209 13.72 -32.09 24.96
N ARG A 210 13.05 -30.95 25.21
CA ARG A 210 12.67 -30.53 26.57
C ARG A 210 11.63 -31.46 27.19
N MET A 211 10.57 -31.81 26.47
CA MET A 211 9.55 -32.73 26.98
C MET A 211 10.10 -34.15 27.22
N ALA A 212 11.06 -34.59 26.41
CA ALA A 212 11.71 -35.88 26.56
C ALA A 212 12.83 -35.90 27.63
N GLY A 213 13.22 -34.73 28.15
CA GLY A 213 14.27 -34.58 29.17
C GLY A 213 13.75 -34.20 30.56
N ASP A 214 12.44 -34.04 30.73
CA ASP A 214 11.78 -33.77 32.02
C ASP A 214 11.31 -35.07 32.73
N GLU A 215 11.75 -36.24 32.26
CA GLU A 215 11.64 -37.53 32.95
C GLU A 215 12.98 -37.93 33.59
N ASP A 216 13.39 -37.23 34.65
CA ASP A 216 14.40 -37.71 35.63
C ASP A 216 14.10 -37.12 37.03
#